data_AF-A0A2P5HHV5-F1
#
_entry.id   AF-A0A2P5HHV5-F1
#
_cell.length_a   1.000
_cell.length_b   1.000
_cell.length_c   1.000
_cell.angle_alpha   90.00
_cell.angle_beta   90.00
_cell.angle_gamma   90.00
#
_symmetry.space_group_name_H-M   'P 1'
#
loop_
_entity.id
_entity.type
_entity.pdbx_description
1 polymer ?
#
loop_
_entity_poly.entity_id
_entity_poly.type
_entity_poly.pdbx_seq_one_letter_code
_entity_poly.pdbx_strand_id
1 'polypeptide(L)'
;MRQRRLPKFLQGKTDNVSSVNPLFQDGRIDTLAELQDISSSRNIYLVGLDVEGHEGVSNGVNSIGVAACAAPCTKSLCDGGPSQTKEPVDLSDIIKRHGVEAHVLACATRRPKAKFEGFPFGEVCRVEKGDVEVHLVNRLNAMLCRNQTAMQAAQSGQAAEMVLVTWGWQSEFYAMTTSFPRVARHFSRWIDVSDIILATMAAGSKQPSLRDTMLSMGFIKRHVQSPWKQNHSPGMDAARVLGTLIQLWSNPAGWEILPVRKQERERRRIWSQKPPLSTFPWMVRITIKQKNPGEIPFLPDELKFGERLFKFLKSNVVAPLAVGVCERQIRSVHGSTKKGNVAYACFANADAVALFLEWDGREIGGKTLILENISLASDNTAQAAGSLLVAAGTHTSTS
;
A
#
# COMPACT_ATOMS: atom_id res chain seq x y z
N MET A 1 -9.11 19.14 -1.33
CA MET A 1 -9.64 17.95 -0.63
C MET A 1 -10.00 16.86 -1.65
N ARG A 2 -9.67 15.59 -1.38
CA ARG A 2 -10.41 14.45 -1.93
C ARG A 2 -10.69 13.56 -0.72
N GLN A 3 -11.82 13.82 -0.05
CA GLN A 3 -12.48 12.81 0.79
C GLN A 3 -12.56 11.52 -0.05
N ARG A 4 -12.53 10.33 0.58
CA ARG A 4 -13.16 9.17 -0.08
C ARG A 4 -14.51 9.71 -0.54
N ARG A 5 -14.77 9.73 -1.86
CA ARG A 5 -16.09 10.15 -2.31
C ARG A 5 -17.01 9.16 -1.60
N LEU A 6 -17.78 9.67 -0.65
CA LEU A 6 -18.97 9.01 -0.19
C LEU A 6 -19.62 8.49 -1.47
N PRO A 7 -19.96 7.19 -1.54
CA PRO A 7 -20.79 6.69 -2.61
C PRO A 7 -21.88 7.72 -2.89
N LYS A 8 -22.16 8.06 -4.16
CA LYS A 8 -22.98 9.23 -4.53
C LYS A 8 -24.30 9.33 -3.75
N PHE A 9 -24.82 8.22 -3.24
CA PHE A 9 -26.03 8.13 -2.41
C PHE A 9 -25.88 8.54 -0.94
N LEU A 10 -24.66 8.58 -0.38
CA LEU A 10 -24.38 9.09 0.98
C LEU A 10 -24.12 10.61 0.98
N GLN A 11 -23.85 11.22 -0.19
CA GLN A 11 -23.75 12.67 -0.35
C GLN A 11 -25.16 13.29 -0.25
N GLY A 12 -25.64 13.49 0.99
CA GLY A 12 -26.96 14.06 1.28
C GLY A 12 -27.76 13.32 2.35
N LYS A 13 -27.28 12.18 2.87
CA LYS A 13 -27.93 11.43 3.96
C LYS A 13 -27.19 11.48 5.29
N THR A 14 -25.96 12.00 5.33
CA THR A 14 -25.10 12.02 6.53
C THR A 14 -25.66 12.86 7.67
N ASP A 15 -26.36 13.95 7.36
CA ASP A 15 -26.85 14.90 8.36
C ASP A 15 -27.96 14.32 9.24
N ASN A 16 -28.56 13.20 8.82
CA ASN A 16 -29.59 12.46 9.55
C ASN A 16 -29.10 11.19 10.26
N VAL A 17 -27.83 10.79 10.12
CA VAL A 17 -27.35 9.52 10.73
C VAL A 17 -26.77 9.73 12.12
N SER A 18 -26.14 10.89 12.39
CA SER A 18 -25.60 11.25 13.71
C SER A 18 -26.68 11.45 14.78
N SER A 19 -27.94 11.68 14.40
CA SER A 19 -29.06 11.88 15.34
C SER A 19 -29.68 10.57 15.86
N VAL A 20 -29.27 9.39 15.37
CA VAL A 20 -30.03 8.13 15.57
C VAL A 20 -29.39 7.16 16.56
N ASN A 21 -28.11 7.32 16.94
CA ASN A 21 -27.46 6.37 17.85
C ASN A 21 -26.54 7.06 18.89
N PRO A 22 -26.86 6.95 20.21
CA PRO A 22 -26.11 7.58 21.30
C PRO A 22 -24.61 7.24 21.33
N LEU A 23 -24.25 6.02 20.89
CA LEU A 23 -22.84 5.59 20.78
C LEU A 23 -21.98 6.61 20.03
N PHE A 24 -22.55 7.30 19.04
CA PHE A 24 -21.82 8.15 18.11
C PHE A 24 -21.93 9.64 18.43
N GLN A 25 -22.65 9.99 19.49
CA GLN A 25 -22.72 11.35 20.03
C GLN A 25 -21.72 11.52 21.18
N ASP A 26 -21.69 10.57 22.12
CA ASP A 26 -20.95 10.74 23.39
C ASP A 26 -19.82 9.72 23.61
N GLY A 27 -19.74 8.66 22.79
CA GLY A 27 -18.78 7.57 22.97
C GLY A 27 -17.43 7.75 22.25
N ARG A 28 -17.18 8.91 21.65
CA ARG A 28 -16.02 9.14 20.78
C ARG A 28 -14.72 9.29 21.58
N ILE A 29 -13.63 8.71 21.06
CA ILE A 29 -12.27 8.85 21.59
C ILE A 29 -11.44 9.56 20.51
N ASP A 30 -11.04 10.79 20.80
CA ASP A 30 -10.48 11.71 19.80
C ASP A 30 -9.01 12.03 19.98
N THR A 31 -8.48 11.75 21.17
CA THR A 31 -7.10 12.08 21.49
C THR A 31 -6.31 10.86 21.91
N LEU A 32 -5.00 10.93 21.67
CA LEU A 32 -4.09 9.91 22.17
C LEU A 32 -4.05 9.88 23.71
N ALA A 33 -4.28 11.03 24.36
CA ALA A 33 -4.38 11.13 25.81
C ALA A 33 -5.59 10.35 26.35
N GLU A 34 -6.77 10.51 25.74
CA GLU A 34 -7.95 9.69 26.07
C GLU A 34 -7.69 8.22 25.81
N LEU A 35 -7.08 7.86 24.68
CA LEU A 35 -6.71 6.48 24.37
C LEU A 35 -5.85 5.89 25.50
N GLN A 36 -4.86 6.64 25.98
CA GLN A 36 -4.01 6.22 27.09
C GLN A 36 -4.75 6.14 28.42
N ASP A 37 -5.63 7.09 28.73
CA ASP A 37 -6.43 7.08 29.97
C ASP A 37 -7.34 5.85 30.05
N ILE A 38 -7.87 5.45 28.90
CA ILE A 38 -8.68 4.25 28.72
C ILE A 38 -7.89 2.97 29.03
N SER A 39 -6.55 2.95 28.94
CA SER A 39 -5.76 1.79 29.41
C SER A 39 -5.76 1.63 30.94
N SER A 40 -5.99 2.72 31.67
CA SER A 40 -6.07 2.71 33.13
C SER A 40 -7.36 2.04 33.59
N SER A 41 -8.41 2.12 32.76
CA SER A 41 -9.59 1.29 32.82
C SER A 41 -9.20 -0.15 32.42
N ARG A 42 -9.21 -1.06 33.39
CA ARG A 42 -9.01 -2.48 33.11
C ARG A 42 -10.28 -3.00 32.43
N ASN A 43 -10.10 -3.85 31.41
CA ASN A 43 -11.13 -4.62 30.69
C ASN A 43 -11.69 -4.01 29.40
N ILE A 44 -10.81 -3.57 28.50
CA ILE A 44 -11.19 -3.03 27.20
C ILE A 44 -10.79 -3.95 26.07
N TYR A 45 -11.73 -4.17 25.15
CA TYR A 45 -11.56 -4.97 23.95
C TYR A 45 -11.70 -4.06 22.72
N LEU A 46 -10.62 -3.93 21.97
CA LEU A 46 -10.57 -3.13 20.76
C LEU A 46 -11.04 -3.99 19.60
N VAL A 47 -11.97 -3.48 18.79
CA VAL A 47 -12.53 -4.18 17.64
C VAL A 47 -12.41 -3.32 16.39
N GLY A 48 -11.40 -3.60 15.57
CA GLY A 48 -11.25 -3.10 14.21
C GLY A 48 -12.35 -3.64 13.30
N LEU A 49 -13.04 -2.76 12.58
CA LEU A 49 -14.07 -3.13 11.61
C LEU A 49 -13.87 -2.38 10.30
N ASP A 50 -14.00 -3.10 9.18
CA ASP A 50 -13.94 -2.54 7.83
C ASP A 50 -15.05 -3.16 6.98
N VAL A 51 -15.80 -2.32 6.24
CA VAL A 51 -16.95 -2.76 5.44
C VAL A 51 -16.72 -2.44 3.96
N GLU A 52 -16.82 -3.46 3.12
CA GLU A 52 -16.64 -3.35 1.67
C GLU A 52 -17.95 -3.64 0.93
N GLY A 53 -18.24 -2.89 -0.13
CA GLY A 53 -19.58 -2.90 -0.72
C GLY A 53 -19.80 -2.16 -2.05
N HIS A 54 -20.76 -2.65 -2.83
CA HIS A 54 -21.34 -2.01 -4.01
C HIS A 54 -22.86 -2.30 -4.03
N GLU A 55 -23.67 -1.35 -4.52
CA GLU A 55 -25.14 -1.44 -4.53
C GLU A 55 -25.67 -2.79 -5.09
N GLY A 56 -26.73 -3.33 -4.46
CA GLY A 56 -27.51 -4.48 -4.95
C GLY A 56 -27.42 -5.79 -4.14
N VAL A 57 -26.46 -5.94 -3.22
CA VAL A 57 -26.25 -7.12 -2.35
C VAL A 57 -26.19 -6.67 -0.89
N SER A 58 -26.89 -7.33 0.04
CA SER A 58 -26.93 -7.02 1.49
C SER A 58 -26.96 -5.51 1.82
N ASN A 59 -27.95 -4.77 1.31
CA ASN A 59 -28.05 -3.31 1.43
C ASN A 59 -26.83 -2.52 0.92
N GLY A 60 -26.02 -3.12 0.04
CA GLY A 60 -24.77 -2.59 -0.51
C GLY A 60 -23.51 -3.25 0.03
N VAL A 61 -23.57 -4.12 1.05
CA VAL A 61 -22.39 -4.76 1.69
C VAL A 61 -22.05 -6.12 1.06
N ASN A 62 -20.79 -6.28 0.64
CA ASN A 62 -20.28 -7.52 0.03
C ASN A 62 -19.37 -8.31 0.96
N SER A 63 -18.66 -7.64 1.87
CA SER A 63 -17.78 -8.31 2.82
C SER A 63 -17.46 -7.40 4.00
N ILE A 64 -17.21 -8.02 5.15
CA ILE A 64 -16.88 -7.34 6.41
C ILE A 64 -15.61 -7.97 6.97
N GLY A 65 -14.68 -7.12 7.39
CA GLY A 65 -13.49 -7.49 8.12
C GLY A 65 -13.66 -7.15 9.58
N VAL A 66 -13.23 -8.06 10.45
CA VAL A 66 -13.19 -7.84 11.89
C VAL A 66 -11.81 -8.24 12.39
N ALA A 67 -11.20 -7.42 13.23
CA ALA A 67 -10.00 -7.77 13.96
C ALA A 67 -10.19 -7.31 15.41
N ALA A 68 -9.83 -8.13 16.39
CA ALA A 68 -10.08 -7.77 17.78
C ALA A 68 -8.99 -8.26 18.73
N CYS A 69 -8.71 -7.47 19.76
CA CYS A 69 -7.77 -7.83 20.83
C CYS A 69 -8.08 -7.07 22.12
N ALA A 70 -7.50 -7.54 23.23
CA ALA A 70 -7.47 -6.76 24.46
C ALA A 70 -6.62 -5.49 24.26
N ALA A 71 -7.00 -4.40 24.91
CA ALA A 71 -6.22 -3.17 24.91
C ALA A 71 -4.82 -3.43 25.53
N PRO A 72 -3.73 -2.87 24.94
CA PRO A 72 -2.39 -3.02 25.50
C PRO A 72 -2.30 -2.48 26.93
N CYS A 73 -1.66 -3.23 27.84
CA CYS A 73 -1.39 -2.74 29.20
C CYS A 73 -0.20 -1.77 29.18
N THR A 74 -0.42 -0.54 29.65
CA THR A 74 0.62 0.50 29.75
C THR A 74 1.82 0.10 30.61
N LYS A 75 1.64 -0.78 31.60
CA LYS A 75 2.74 -1.24 32.47
C LYS A 75 3.78 -2.11 31.76
N SER A 76 3.40 -2.81 30.68
CA SER A 76 4.33 -3.64 29.88
C SER A 76 5.10 -2.83 28.83
N LEU A 77 4.70 -1.58 28.59
CA LEU A 77 5.33 -0.68 27.61
C LEU A 77 6.52 0.11 28.21
N CYS A 78 6.75 -0.01 29.52
CA CYS A 78 7.79 0.72 30.24
C CYS A 78 9.18 0.05 30.23
N ASP A 79 9.29 -1.23 29.85
CA ASP A 79 10.58 -1.95 29.84
C ASP A 79 11.39 -1.77 28.54
N GLY A 80 10.83 -1.06 27.57
CA GLY A 80 11.57 -0.52 26.44
C GLY A 80 11.06 0.89 26.20
N GLY A 81 11.81 1.90 26.65
CA GLY A 81 11.50 3.30 26.37
C GLY A 81 11.28 3.54 24.86
N PRO A 82 10.81 4.74 24.45
CA PRO A 82 10.58 5.07 23.05
C PRO A 82 11.89 5.13 22.27
N SER A 83 12.49 3.97 22.02
CA SER A 83 13.38 3.80 20.91
C SER A 83 12.45 3.89 19.71
N GLN A 84 12.52 5.00 19.00
CA GLN A 84 12.30 5.02 17.55
C GLN A 84 13.27 3.99 16.96
N THR A 85 13.01 2.70 17.19
CA THR A 85 13.80 1.64 16.62
C THR A 85 13.62 1.85 15.14
N LYS A 86 14.73 2.10 14.45
CA LYS A 86 14.80 2.07 12.98
C LYS A 86 14.47 0.68 12.42
N GLU A 87 14.02 -0.24 13.27
CA GLU A 87 13.66 -1.59 12.93
C GLU A 87 12.30 -1.58 12.21
N PRO A 88 12.18 -2.30 11.09
CA PRO A 88 10.93 -2.41 10.38
C PRO A 88 9.83 -3.01 11.26
N VAL A 89 8.66 -2.38 11.30
CA VAL A 89 7.50 -2.88 12.04
C VAL A 89 6.80 -3.98 11.23
N ASP A 90 6.72 -5.19 11.76
CA ASP A 90 5.97 -6.29 11.16
C ASP A 90 4.55 -6.35 11.76
N LEU A 91 3.54 -6.24 10.89
CA LEU A 91 2.15 -6.34 11.33
C LEU A 91 1.86 -7.72 11.94
N SER A 92 2.43 -8.79 11.39
CA SER A 92 2.24 -10.15 11.88
C SER A 92 2.74 -10.32 13.32
N ASP A 93 3.84 -9.64 13.67
CA ASP A 93 4.39 -9.65 15.02
C ASP A 93 3.48 -8.90 15.99
N ILE A 94 2.89 -7.78 15.59
CA ILE A 94 1.88 -7.07 16.38
C ILE A 94 0.66 -7.98 16.60
N ILE A 95 0.11 -8.56 15.53
CA ILE A 95 -1.04 -9.47 15.58
C ILE A 95 -0.77 -10.62 16.54
N LYS A 96 0.40 -11.27 16.44
CA LYS A 96 0.79 -12.38 17.31
C LYS A 96 1.00 -11.94 18.76
N ARG A 97 1.74 -10.85 18.99
CA ARG A 97 2.07 -10.34 20.33
C ARG A 97 0.84 -9.95 21.11
N HIS A 98 -0.14 -9.34 20.44
CA HIS A 98 -1.36 -8.86 21.07
C HIS A 98 -2.52 -9.86 20.96
N GLY A 99 -2.28 -11.06 20.43
CA GLY A 99 -3.30 -12.10 20.29
C GLY A 99 -4.50 -11.64 19.47
N VAL A 100 -4.26 -10.85 18.41
CA VAL A 100 -5.34 -10.30 17.59
C VAL A 100 -6.04 -11.43 16.83
N GLU A 101 -7.33 -11.57 17.09
CA GLU A 101 -8.21 -12.48 16.39
C GLU A 101 -8.84 -11.75 15.20
N ALA A 102 -8.66 -12.26 13.97
CA ALA A 102 -9.19 -11.61 12.78
C ALA A 102 -10.05 -12.54 11.91
N HIS A 103 -11.10 -11.97 11.31
CA HIS A 103 -12.10 -12.67 10.52
C HIS A 103 -12.50 -11.87 9.29
N VAL A 104 -12.82 -12.58 8.21
CA VAL A 104 -13.48 -12.03 7.03
C VAL A 104 -14.83 -12.70 6.88
N LEU A 105 -15.92 -11.93 6.93
CA LEU A 105 -17.24 -12.39 6.53
C LEU A 105 -17.45 -11.99 5.07
N ALA A 106 -17.45 -12.96 4.17
CA ALA A 106 -17.78 -12.76 2.77
C ALA A 106 -19.25 -13.06 2.54
N CYS A 107 -20.04 -12.05 2.17
CA CYS A 107 -21.44 -12.24 1.82
C CYS A 107 -21.52 -13.11 0.55
N ALA A 108 -22.25 -14.22 0.61
CA ALA A 108 -22.52 -15.05 -0.55
C ALA A 108 -23.25 -14.21 -1.60
N THR A 109 -22.62 -14.06 -2.77
CA THR A 109 -23.22 -13.40 -3.93
C THR A 109 -23.25 -14.37 -5.09
N ARG A 110 -24.09 -14.10 -6.11
CA ARG A 110 -24.23 -14.92 -7.33
C ARG A 110 -22.92 -15.15 -8.11
N ARG A 111 -21.80 -14.50 -7.74
CA ARG A 111 -20.49 -14.72 -8.39
C ARG A 111 -19.49 -15.26 -7.37
N PRO A 112 -19.05 -16.52 -7.50
CA PRO A 112 -17.94 -17.01 -6.69
C PRO A 112 -16.69 -16.31 -7.20
N LYS A 113 -15.97 -15.63 -6.31
CA LYS A 113 -14.53 -15.48 -6.53
C LYS A 113 -13.84 -15.82 -5.23
N ALA A 114 -12.87 -16.71 -5.35
CA ALA A 114 -11.81 -17.11 -4.42
C ALA A 114 -10.97 -15.92 -3.89
N LYS A 115 -11.58 -14.75 -3.65
CA LYS A 115 -10.91 -13.46 -3.46
C LYS A 115 -10.19 -13.30 -2.13
N PHE A 116 -10.57 -14.11 -1.15
CA PHE A 116 -10.03 -14.04 0.21
C PHE A 116 -9.29 -15.32 0.60
N GLU A 117 -9.13 -16.28 -0.32
CA GLU A 117 -8.30 -17.47 -0.08
C GLU A 117 -6.85 -17.02 0.20
N GLY A 118 -6.34 -17.35 1.40
CA GLY A 118 -5.03 -16.92 1.87
C GLY A 118 -5.02 -15.68 2.77
N PHE A 119 -6.13 -15.32 3.44
CA PHE A 119 -6.09 -14.34 4.54
C PHE A 119 -5.15 -14.84 5.65
N PRO A 120 -4.04 -14.14 5.96
CA PRO A 120 -2.96 -14.71 6.76
C PRO A 120 -3.20 -14.63 8.28
N PHE A 121 -4.22 -13.90 8.73
CA PHE A 121 -4.42 -13.59 10.16
C PHE A 121 -5.64 -14.27 10.78
N GLY A 122 -6.38 -15.09 10.04
CA GLY A 122 -7.49 -15.85 10.60
C GLY A 122 -8.43 -16.42 9.55
N GLU A 123 -9.71 -16.45 9.88
CA GLU A 123 -10.70 -17.24 9.13
C GLU A 123 -11.46 -16.41 8.11
N VAL A 124 -11.80 -17.05 6.98
CA VAL A 124 -12.75 -16.51 6.00
C VAL A 124 -14.03 -17.32 6.10
N CYS A 125 -15.10 -16.68 6.56
CA CYS A 125 -16.44 -17.24 6.65
C CYS A 125 -17.27 -16.78 5.45
N ARG A 126 -17.85 -17.71 4.70
CA ARG A 126 -18.88 -17.38 3.70
C ARG A 126 -20.23 -17.43 4.38
N VAL A 127 -21.01 -16.36 4.24
CA VAL A 127 -22.28 -16.18 4.96
C VAL A 127 -23.37 -15.77 3.99
N GLU A 128 -24.54 -16.36 4.10
CA GLU A 128 -25.70 -15.96 3.31
C GLU A 128 -26.12 -14.52 3.62
N LYS A 129 -26.65 -13.81 2.61
CA LYS A 129 -26.98 -12.38 2.73
C LYS A 129 -27.90 -12.06 3.92
N GLY A 130 -28.83 -12.94 4.25
CA GLY A 130 -29.77 -12.76 5.37
C GLY A 130 -29.14 -12.93 6.75
N ASP A 131 -28.02 -13.66 6.84
CA ASP A 131 -27.46 -14.11 8.12
C ASP A 131 -26.22 -13.32 8.54
N VAL A 132 -25.77 -12.36 7.72
CA VAL A 132 -24.55 -11.57 7.96
C VAL A 132 -24.57 -10.92 9.36
N GLU A 133 -25.66 -10.27 9.73
CA GLU A 133 -25.78 -9.64 11.05
C GLU A 133 -25.72 -10.66 12.18
N VAL A 134 -26.43 -11.78 12.04
CA VAL A 134 -26.49 -12.85 13.04
C VAL A 134 -25.09 -13.44 13.25
N HIS A 135 -24.38 -13.74 12.17
CA HIS A 135 -23.01 -14.24 12.25
C HIS A 135 -22.07 -13.23 12.91
N LEU A 136 -22.16 -11.95 12.54
CA LEU A 136 -21.31 -10.91 13.11
C LEU A 136 -21.57 -10.73 14.61
N VAL A 137 -22.84 -10.67 15.02
CA VAL A 137 -23.24 -10.63 16.44
C VAL A 137 -22.73 -11.85 17.20
N ASN A 138 -22.89 -13.06 16.65
CA ASN A 138 -22.40 -14.29 17.29
C ASN A 138 -20.87 -14.28 17.46
N ARG A 139 -20.14 -13.77 16.46
CA ARG A 139 -18.67 -13.63 16.56
C ARG A 139 -18.27 -12.62 17.62
N LEU A 140 -18.92 -11.45 17.67
CA LEU A 140 -18.66 -10.45 18.71
C LEU A 140 -18.97 -10.98 20.11
N ASN A 141 -20.10 -11.67 20.29
CA ASN A 141 -20.44 -12.32 21.56
C ASN A 141 -19.42 -13.38 21.97
N ALA A 142 -18.94 -14.20 21.03
CA ALA A 142 -17.92 -15.21 21.31
C ALA A 142 -16.59 -14.57 21.72
N MET A 143 -16.19 -13.49 21.06
CA MET A 143 -15.00 -12.70 21.42
C MET A 143 -15.16 -12.09 22.82
N LEU A 144 -16.31 -11.48 23.12
CA LEU A 144 -16.62 -10.91 24.43
C LEU A 144 -16.55 -11.96 25.53
N CYS A 145 -17.20 -13.10 25.32
CA CYS A 145 -17.28 -14.18 26.30
C CYS A 145 -15.90 -14.76 26.60
N ARG A 146 -15.06 -14.97 25.59
CA ARG A 146 -13.66 -15.41 25.79
C ARG A 146 -12.86 -14.39 26.58
N ASN A 147 -12.97 -13.10 26.25
CA ASN A 147 -12.28 -12.06 26.99
C ASN A 147 -12.79 -11.99 28.44
N GLN A 148 -14.10 -12.01 28.65
CA GLN A 148 -14.71 -11.97 29.97
C GLN A 148 -14.33 -13.18 30.82
N THR A 149 -14.19 -14.37 30.23
CA THR A 149 -13.70 -15.59 30.91
C THR A 149 -12.23 -15.42 31.33
N ALA A 150 -11.39 -14.90 30.45
CA ALA A 150 -9.99 -14.57 30.78
C ALA A 150 -9.90 -13.51 31.90
N MET A 151 -10.83 -12.57 31.93
CA MET A 151 -10.89 -11.51 32.96
C MET A 151 -11.45 -11.99 34.30
N GLN A 152 -12.43 -12.89 34.31
CA GLN A 152 -12.90 -13.55 35.54
C GLN A 152 -11.77 -14.38 36.18
N ALA A 153 -10.98 -15.08 35.37
CA ALA A 153 -9.79 -15.78 35.85
C ALA A 153 -8.73 -14.82 36.43
N ALA A 154 -8.68 -13.56 35.97
CA ALA A 154 -7.80 -12.51 36.48
C ALA A 154 -8.39 -11.70 37.66
N GLN A 155 -9.54 -12.11 38.21
CA GLN A 155 -10.21 -11.48 39.37
C GLN A 155 -10.57 -9.99 39.21
N SER A 156 -10.76 -9.48 37.99
CA SER A 156 -10.98 -8.04 37.78
C SER A 156 -12.41 -7.56 38.10
N GLY A 157 -13.38 -8.47 38.27
CA GLY A 157 -14.76 -8.19 38.75
C GLY A 157 -15.63 -7.27 37.88
N GLN A 158 -15.05 -6.60 36.89
CA GLN A 158 -15.67 -5.61 36.03
C GLN A 158 -16.04 -6.22 34.67
N ALA A 159 -17.15 -5.75 34.09
CA ALA A 159 -17.61 -6.19 32.77
C ALA A 159 -16.63 -5.71 31.68
N ALA A 160 -16.40 -6.57 30.66
CA ALA A 160 -15.57 -6.19 29.52
C ALA A 160 -16.32 -5.21 28.61
N GLU A 161 -15.65 -4.13 28.24
CA GLU A 161 -16.15 -3.10 27.34
C GLU A 161 -15.60 -3.31 25.93
N MET A 162 -16.43 -3.20 24.89
CA MET A 162 -15.95 -3.17 23.50
C MET A 162 -15.87 -1.76 22.95
N VAL A 163 -14.74 -1.43 22.35
CA VAL A 163 -14.47 -0.18 21.66
C VAL A 163 -14.31 -0.46 20.18
N LEU A 164 -15.15 0.17 19.37
CA LEU A 164 -15.06 0.10 17.91
C LEU A 164 -13.84 0.89 17.42
N VAL A 165 -13.06 0.32 16.50
CA VAL A 165 -11.90 0.97 15.87
C VAL A 165 -12.11 0.99 14.36
N THR A 166 -11.99 2.16 13.74
CA THR A 166 -12.24 2.34 12.30
C THR A 166 -11.17 3.22 11.63
N TRP A 167 -11.19 3.25 10.30
CA TRP A 167 -10.42 4.19 9.49
C TRP A 167 -11.36 4.91 8.51
N GLY A 168 -11.76 6.12 8.86
CA GLY A 168 -12.78 6.85 8.11
C GLY A 168 -14.18 6.30 8.39
N TRP A 169 -14.63 6.50 9.64
CA TRP A 169 -15.79 5.87 10.28
C TRP A 169 -17.12 5.88 9.51
N GLN A 170 -17.31 6.77 8.52
CA GLN A 170 -18.64 7.03 7.94
C GLN A 170 -19.25 5.80 7.25
N SER A 171 -18.43 4.96 6.60
CA SER A 171 -18.93 3.81 5.84
C SER A 171 -19.34 2.68 6.78
N GLU A 172 -18.49 2.39 7.77
CA GLU A 172 -18.73 1.41 8.83
C GLU A 172 -19.95 1.81 9.66
N PHE A 173 -20.06 3.09 10.00
CA PHE A 173 -21.18 3.64 10.74
C PHE A 173 -22.50 3.53 9.98
N TYR A 174 -22.50 3.91 8.70
CA TYR A 174 -23.69 3.75 7.87
C TYR A 174 -24.11 2.28 7.80
N ALA A 175 -23.17 1.36 7.61
CA ALA A 175 -23.46 -0.07 7.59
C ALA A 175 -24.04 -0.56 8.92
N MET A 176 -23.46 -0.18 10.06
CA MET A 176 -23.94 -0.60 11.38
C MET A 176 -25.29 0.02 11.75
N THR A 177 -25.57 1.26 11.38
CA THR A 177 -26.85 1.90 11.73
C THR A 177 -28.01 1.45 10.84
N THR A 178 -27.73 1.14 9.57
CA THR A 178 -28.79 0.81 8.59
C THR A 178 -28.95 -0.67 8.34
N SER A 179 -27.84 -1.41 8.29
CA SER A 179 -27.81 -2.81 7.84
C SER A 179 -27.57 -3.78 8.98
N PHE A 180 -26.84 -3.36 10.02
CA PHE A 180 -26.46 -4.21 11.15
C PHE A 180 -26.70 -3.54 12.52
N PRO A 181 -27.91 -3.04 12.82
CA PRO A 181 -28.21 -2.28 14.03
C PRO A 181 -27.92 -3.02 15.34
N ARG A 182 -27.98 -4.35 15.37
CA ARG A 182 -27.64 -5.17 16.54
C ARG A 182 -26.14 -5.17 16.82
N VAL A 183 -25.32 -5.04 15.78
CA VAL A 183 -23.86 -4.95 15.91
C VAL A 183 -23.48 -3.66 16.63
N ALA A 184 -24.11 -2.53 16.27
CA ALA A 184 -23.85 -1.24 16.91
C ALA A 184 -24.03 -1.27 18.44
N ARG A 185 -24.97 -2.08 18.96
CA ARG A 185 -25.26 -2.21 20.40
C ARG A 185 -24.15 -2.88 21.22
N HIS A 186 -23.16 -3.50 20.57
CA HIS A 186 -22.04 -4.14 21.28
C HIS A 186 -20.99 -3.12 21.72
N PHE A 187 -20.96 -1.95 21.09
CA PHE A 187 -19.95 -0.93 21.34
C PHE A 187 -20.55 0.17 22.21
N SER A 188 -19.78 0.62 23.18
CA SER A 188 -20.08 1.78 24.04
C SER A 188 -19.26 3.00 23.65
N ARG A 189 -18.11 2.77 23.02
CA ARG A 189 -17.20 3.81 22.54
C ARG A 189 -16.61 3.47 21.18
N TRP A 190 -16.04 4.48 20.52
CA TRP A 190 -15.42 4.29 19.22
C TRP A 190 -14.24 5.23 18.98
N ILE A 191 -13.33 4.77 18.10
CA ILE A 191 -12.11 5.44 17.68
C ILE A 191 -12.10 5.49 16.15
N ASP A 192 -11.88 6.68 15.57
CA ASP A 192 -11.36 6.79 14.20
C ASP A 192 -9.87 7.09 14.25
N VAL A 193 -9.06 6.08 13.90
CA VAL A 193 -7.60 6.18 13.94
C VAL A 193 -7.11 7.30 13.03
N SER A 194 -7.82 7.56 11.93
CA SER A 194 -7.42 8.57 10.96
C SER A 194 -7.62 10.00 11.49
N ASP A 195 -8.56 10.22 12.40
CA ASP A 195 -8.79 11.50 13.06
C ASP A 195 -7.76 11.75 14.17
N ILE A 196 -7.43 10.72 14.97
CA ILE A 196 -6.33 10.79 15.94
C ILE A 196 -5.02 11.18 15.22
N ILE A 197 -4.73 10.53 14.09
CA ILE A 197 -3.53 10.86 13.31
C ILE A 197 -3.60 12.29 12.77
N LEU A 198 -4.74 12.71 12.22
CA LEU A 198 -4.89 14.05 11.68
C LEU A 198 -4.64 15.12 12.77
N ALA A 199 -5.07 14.88 14.01
CA ALA A 199 -4.81 15.76 15.14
C ALA A 199 -3.31 15.87 15.50
N THR A 200 -2.51 14.85 15.18
CA THR A 200 -1.05 14.90 15.39
C THR A 200 -0.29 15.58 14.24
N MET A 201 -0.94 15.86 13.11
CA MET A 201 -0.30 16.49 11.95
C MET A 201 -0.40 18.02 12.00
N ALA A 202 0.47 18.70 11.25
CA ALA A 202 0.43 20.15 11.13
C ALA A 202 -0.94 20.64 10.60
N ALA A 203 -1.44 21.75 11.15
CA ALA A 203 -2.73 22.33 10.78
C ALA A 203 -2.84 22.55 9.25
N GLY A 204 -3.99 22.21 8.67
CA GLY A 204 -4.22 22.28 7.23
C GLY A 204 -3.65 21.11 6.41
N SER A 205 -3.00 20.14 7.06
CA SER A 205 -2.59 18.90 6.40
C SER A 205 -3.79 18.13 5.87
N LYS A 206 -3.57 17.44 4.74
CA LYS A 206 -4.56 16.51 4.22
C LYS A 206 -4.47 15.20 5.00
N GLN A 207 -5.62 14.68 5.43
CA GLN A 207 -5.74 13.35 6.03
C GLN A 207 -4.98 12.29 5.20
N PRO A 208 -4.02 11.56 5.82
CA PRO A 208 -3.23 10.55 5.15
C PRO A 208 -4.09 9.32 4.85
N SER A 209 -3.63 8.44 3.96
CA SER A 209 -4.24 7.12 3.80
C SER A 209 -3.66 6.15 4.83
N LEU A 210 -4.42 5.10 5.21
CA LEU A 210 -3.94 4.05 6.11
C LEU A 210 -2.57 3.51 5.67
N ARG A 211 -2.42 3.31 4.35
CA ARG A 211 -1.15 2.93 3.74
C ARG A 211 -0.01 3.91 4.01
N ASP A 212 -0.25 5.21 3.80
CA ASP A 212 0.79 6.22 3.98
C ASP A 212 1.19 6.31 5.46
N THR A 213 0.20 6.28 6.36
CA THR A 213 0.42 6.22 7.81
C THR A 213 1.27 5.03 8.21
N MET A 214 0.89 3.82 7.82
CA MET A 214 1.66 2.62 8.17
C MET A 214 3.10 2.70 7.66
N LEU A 215 3.33 3.21 6.44
CA LEU A 215 4.69 3.39 5.93
C LEU A 215 5.49 4.42 6.73
N SER A 216 4.88 5.52 7.14
CA SER A 216 5.51 6.51 8.02
C SER A 216 5.80 5.96 9.41
N MET A 217 4.98 5.02 9.88
CA MET A 217 5.19 4.31 11.14
C MET A 217 6.18 3.14 11.03
N GLY A 218 6.90 3.01 9.90
CA GLY A 218 7.95 2.02 9.72
C GLY A 218 7.46 0.61 9.34
N PHE A 219 6.17 0.42 9.01
CA PHE A 219 5.66 -0.90 8.66
C PHE A 219 6.30 -1.46 7.38
N ILE A 220 6.62 -2.75 7.39
CA ILE A 220 7.19 -3.45 6.23
C ILE A 220 6.20 -3.39 5.05
N LYS A 221 6.71 -3.00 3.87
CA LYS A 221 5.92 -2.78 2.65
C LYS A 221 4.99 -3.93 2.27
N ARG A 222 5.36 -5.19 2.55
CA ARG A 222 4.55 -6.38 2.24
C ARG A 222 3.20 -6.40 2.96
N HIS A 223 3.13 -5.82 4.16
CA HIS A 223 1.88 -5.73 4.92
C HIS A 223 1.03 -4.54 4.49
N VAL A 224 1.65 -3.50 3.94
CA VAL A 224 0.95 -2.28 3.52
C VAL A 224 0.41 -2.37 2.09
N GLN A 225 1.14 -3.06 1.20
CA GLN A 225 0.72 -3.22 -0.18
C GLN A 225 -0.18 -4.45 -0.30
N SER A 226 -1.40 -4.27 -0.84
CA SER A 226 -2.10 -5.43 -1.42
C SER A 226 -1.29 -5.89 -2.64
N PRO A 227 -0.96 -7.17 -2.79
CA PRO A 227 -0.39 -7.66 -4.03
C PRO A 227 -1.34 -7.24 -5.16
N TRP A 228 -0.81 -6.62 -6.21
CA TRP A 228 -1.54 -5.94 -7.31
C TRP A 228 -2.65 -6.75 -7.99
N LYS A 229 -2.81 -8.04 -7.66
CA LYS A 229 -3.82 -8.96 -8.17
C LYS A 229 -4.91 -9.35 -7.15
N GLN A 230 -4.79 -9.00 -5.87
CA GLN A 230 -5.81 -9.23 -4.85
C GLN A 230 -6.56 -7.92 -4.57
N ASN A 231 -7.88 -7.97 -4.73
CA ASN A 231 -8.78 -6.89 -4.30
C ASN A 231 -8.56 -6.60 -2.80
N HIS A 232 -8.91 -5.38 -2.37
CA HIS A 232 -8.92 -5.00 -0.96
C HIS A 232 -9.63 -6.08 -0.12
N SER A 233 -8.93 -6.60 0.90
CA SER A 233 -9.46 -7.58 1.84
C SER A 233 -9.86 -6.83 3.09
N PRO A 234 -11.15 -6.82 3.47
CA PRO A 234 -11.57 -6.03 4.61
C PRO A 234 -11.00 -6.57 5.91
N GLY A 235 -10.74 -7.88 6.03
CA GLY A 235 -10.05 -8.44 7.21
C GLY A 235 -8.60 -7.98 7.33
N MET A 236 -7.91 -7.81 6.18
CA MET A 236 -6.56 -7.21 6.20
C MET A 236 -6.62 -5.75 6.60
N ASP A 237 -7.60 -4.99 6.12
CA ASP A 237 -7.74 -3.58 6.45
C ASP A 237 -8.16 -3.39 7.92
N ALA A 238 -9.08 -4.20 8.46
CA ALA A 238 -9.38 -4.24 9.89
C ALA A 238 -8.14 -4.55 10.76
N ALA A 239 -7.34 -5.55 10.37
CA ALA A 239 -6.08 -5.89 11.05
C ALA A 239 -5.04 -4.76 10.96
N ARG A 240 -4.92 -4.10 9.81
CA ARG A 240 -4.03 -2.95 9.60
C ARG A 240 -4.44 -1.76 10.46
N VAL A 241 -5.74 -1.44 10.52
CA VAL A 241 -6.28 -0.36 11.35
C VAL A 241 -5.98 -0.62 12.82
N LEU A 242 -6.28 -1.83 13.31
CA LEU A 242 -6.03 -2.19 14.70
C LEU A 242 -4.52 -2.20 15.03
N GLY A 243 -3.69 -2.78 14.15
CA GLY A 243 -2.24 -2.76 14.32
C GLY A 243 -1.65 -1.34 14.29
N THR A 244 -2.21 -0.45 13.47
CA THR A 244 -1.82 0.98 13.45
C THR A 244 -2.16 1.65 14.78
N LEU A 245 -3.37 1.41 15.32
CA LEU A 245 -3.76 1.94 16.63
C LEU A 245 -2.84 1.43 17.74
N ILE A 246 -2.54 0.12 17.78
CA ILE A 246 -1.63 -0.47 18.77
C ILE A 246 -0.23 0.17 18.69
N GLN A 247 0.27 0.39 17.47
CA GLN A 247 1.57 1.01 17.27
C GLN A 247 1.58 2.48 17.70
N LEU A 248 0.50 3.23 17.45
CA LEU A 248 0.32 4.60 17.95
C LEU A 248 0.25 4.63 19.47
N TRP A 249 -0.49 3.69 20.08
CA TRP A 249 -0.62 3.57 21.53
C TRP A 249 0.72 3.30 22.20
N SER A 250 1.52 2.41 21.60
CA SER A 250 2.82 1.99 22.13
C SER A 250 3.89 3.07 21.98
N ASN A 251 3.72 4.01 21.05
CA ASN A 251 4.72 5.04 20.72
C ASN A 251 4.04 6.41 20.65
N PRO A 252 3.78 7.05 21.80
CA PRO A 252 3.03 8.29 21.84
C PRO A 252 3.84 9.54 21.48
N ALA A 253 5.17 9.40 21.39
CA ALA A 253 6.03 10.41 20.81
C ALA A 253 5.65 10.55 19.33
N GLY A 254 4.82 11.55 19.02
CA GLY A 254 4.09 11.70 17.76
C GLY A 254 4.90 11.32 16.52
N TRP A 255 4.29 10.51 15.67
CA TRP A 255 4.86 10.12 14.39
C TRP A 255 4.77 11.27 13.39
N GLU A 256 5.87 11.57 12.69
CA GLU A 256 5.79 12.44 11.52
C GLU A 256 5.17 11.65 10.35
N ILE A 257 3.85 11.81 10.16
CA ILE A 257 3.14 11.14 9.07
C ILE A 257 3.32 11.91 7.77
N LEU A 258 4.07 11.30 6.84
CA LEU A 258 4.36 11.86 5.53
C LEU A 258 3.41 11.30 4.46
N PRO A 259 2.96 12.10 3.48
CA PRO A 259 2.15 11.62 2.37
C PRO A 259 3.00 10.83 1.36
N VAL A 260 3.37 9.60 1.71
CA VAL A 260 4.28 8.72 0.93
C VAL A 260 3.79 8.52 -0.50
N ARG A 261 2.49 8.37 -0.74
CA ARG A 261 1.91 8.22 -2.09
C ARG A 261 2.18 9.41 -3.01
N LYS A 262 2.26 10.64 -2.48
CA LYS A 262 2.60 11.83 -3.29
C LYS A 262 4.06 11.76 -3.73
N GLN A 263 4.95 11.40 -2.83
CA GLN A 263 6.37 11.21 -3.12
C GLN A 263 6.59 10.04 -4.10
N GLU A 264 5.90 8.91 -3.92
CA GLU A 264 5.96 7.79 -4.86
C GLU A 264 5.42 8.16 -6.24
N ARG A 265 4.31 8.92 -6.32
CA ARG A 265 3.78 9.39 -7.60
C ARG A 265 4.73 10.35 -8.30
N GLU A 266 5.35 11.26 -7.55
CA GLU A 266 6.31 12.20 -8.10
C GLU A 266 7.57 11.46 -8.58
N ARG A 267 8.09 10.53 -7.77
CA ARG A 267 9.19 9.63 -8.18
C ARG A 267 8.84 8.84 -9.44
N ARG A 268 7.64 8.25 -9.50
CA ARG A 268 7.17 7.53 -10.70
C ARG A 268 7.04 8.46 -11.89
N ARG A 269 6.55 9.69 -11.70
CA ARG A 269 6.44 10.68 -12.77
C ARG A 269 7.81 11.04 -13.33
N ILE A 270 8.79 11.32 -12.47
CA ILE A 270 10.18 11.57 -12.87
C ILE A 270 10.71 10.35 -13.65
N TRP A 271 10.46 9.14 -13.15
CA TRP A 271 10.90 7.88 -13.76
C TRP A 271 10.10 7.45 -15.00
N SER A 272 8.98 8.10 -15.31
CA SER A 272 8.18 7.87 -16.51
C SER A 272 8.51 8.85 -17.64
N GLN A 273 9.39 9.82 -17.40
CA GLN A 273 9.75 10.86 -18.35
C GLN A 273 11.18 10.64 -18.87
N LYS A 274 11.43 11.08 -20.10
CA LYS A 274 12.79 11.16 -20.63
C LYS A 274 13.52 12.22 -19.80
N PRO A 275 14.66 11.91 -19.15
CA PRO A 275 15.42 12.92 -18.45
C PRO A 275 15.85 14.04 -19.43
N PRO A 276 15.88 15.30 -19.01
CA PRO A 276 16.24 16.41 -19.90
C PRO A 276 17.74 16.34 -20.24
N LEU A 277 18.07 16.33 -21.55
CA LEU A 277 19.46 16.30 -22.04
C LEU A 277 20.28 17.51 -21.57
N SER A 278 19.64 18.67 -21.35
CA SER A 278 20.29 19.87 -20.83
C SER A 278 20.82 19.71 -19.40
N THR A 279 20.23 18.82 -18.61
CA THR A 279 20.68 18.51 -17.24
C THR A 279 21.56 17.27 -17.21
N PHE A 280 21.34 16.33 -18.13
CA PHE A 280 22.02 15.04 -18.20
C PHE A 280 22.64 14.85 -19.59
N PRO A 281 23.82 15.43 -19.85
CA PRO A 281 24.47 15.37 -21.17
C PRO A 281 24.99 13.98 -21.52
N TRP A 282 25.24 13.12 -20.53
CA TRP A 282 25.72 11.75 -20.70
C TRP A 282 24.55 10.76 -20.62
N MET A 283 23.93 10.44 -21.78
CA MET A 283 22.66 9.72 -21.80
C MET A 283 22.65 8.60 -22.84
N VAL A 284 22.20 7.43 -22.43
CA VAL A 284 22.01 6.26 -23.29
C VAL A 284 20.52 5.93 -23.38
N ARG A 285 20.04 5.77 -24.61
CA ARG A 285 18.72 5.23 -24.92
C ARG A 285 18.80 3.71 -24.98
N ILE A 286 17.87 3.05 -24.29
CA ILE A 286 17.77 1.60 -24.19
C ILE A 286 16.51 1.14 -24.90
N THR A 287 16.68 0.28 -25.89
CA THR A 287 15.62 -0.36 -26.66
C THR A 287 15.86 -1.87 -26.77
N ILE A 288 14.97 -2.59 -27.43
CA ILE A 288 15.05 -4.05 -27.61
C ILE A 288 15.09 -4.36 -29.11
N LYS A 289 15.99 -5.26 -29.51
CA LYS A 289 16.06 -5.77 -30.88
C LYS A 289 14.75 -6.49 -31.22
N GLN A 290 14.08 -6.04 -32.28
CA GLN A 290 12.90 -6.72 -32.79
C GLN A 290 13.33 -8.00 -33.50
N LYS A 291 12.76 -9.16 -33.12
CA LYS A 291 13.04 -10.43 -33.80
C LYS A 291 12.25 -10.54 -35.10
N ASN A 292 11.03 -10.02 -35.13
CA ASN A 292 10.16 -10.05 -36.30
C ASN A 292 9.57 -8.67 -36.64
N PRO A 293 9.41 -8.34 -37.95
CA PRO A 293 8.68 -7.16 -38.39
C PRO A 293 7.24 -7.18 -37.85
N GLY A 294 6.89 -6.25 -36.96
CA GLY A 294 5.55 -6.14 -36.37
C GLY A 294 5.42 -6.58 -34.91
N GLU A 295 6.48 -7.17 -34.34
CA GLU A 295 6.59 -7.41 -32.90
C GLU A 295 6.79 -6.08 -32.15
N ILE A 296 6.10 -5.90 -31.03
CA ILE A 296 6.26 -4.70 -30.20
C ILE A 296 7.47 -4.92 -29.28
N PRO A 297 8.53 -4.10 -29.37
CA PRO A 297 9.65 -4.19 -28.46
C PRO A 297 9.20 -3.71 -27.07
N PHE A 298 8.94 -4.66 -26.18
CA PHE A 298 8.77 -4.38 -24.77
C PHE A 298 10.08 -4.61 -24.05
N LEU A 299 10.48 -3.68 -23.19
CA LEU A 299 11.56 -3.93 -22.22
C LEU A 299 11.27 -5.20 -21.40
N PRO A 300 12.30 -5.95 -20.98
CA PRO A 300 12.16 -7.06 -20.05
C PRO A 300 11.71 -6.56 -18.67
N ASP A 301 11.12 -7.44 -17.85
CA ASP A 301 10.44 -7.07 -16.59
C ASP A 301 11.36 -6.35 -15.59
N GLU A 302 12.66 -6.64 -15.67
CA GLU A 302 13.75 -6.04 -14.92
C GLU A 302 13.98 -4.57 -15.28
N LEU A 303 13.60 -4.15 -16.50
CA LEU A 303 13.84 -2.80 -17.03
C LEU A 303 12.54 -2.02 -17.27
N LYS A 304 11.37 -2.64 -17.12
CA LYS A 304 10.05 -2.03 -17.39
C LYS A 304 9.69 -0.83 -16.52
N PHE A 305 10.36 -0.62 -15.39
CA PHE A 305 10.09 0.47 -14.46
C PHE A 305 11.39 1.16 -14.08
N GLY A 306 11.36 2.50 -13.97
CA GLY A 306 12.56 3.26 -13.61
C GLY A 306 13.22 2.79 -12.32
N GLU A 307 12.47 2.36 -11.29
CA GLU A 307 13.08 1.79 -10.07
C GLU A 307 13.93 0.56 -10.34
N ARG A 308 13.37 -0.35 -11.15
CA ARG A 308 13.99 -1.63 -11.45
C ARG A 308 15.18 -1.42 -12.37
N LEU A 309 15.03 -0.55 -13.37
CA LEU A 309 16.12 -0.11 -14.24
C LEU A 309 17.27 0.52 -13.43
N PHE A 310 16.96 1.44 -12.51
CA PHE A 310 17.98 2.06 -11.65
C PHE A 310 18.72 1.02 -10.82
N LYS A 311 17.99 0.13 -10.13
CA LYS A 311 18.58 -0.93 -9.31
C LYS A 311 19.39 -1.91 -10.16
N PHE A 312 18.86 -2.30 -11.31
CA PHE A 312 19.53 -3.21 -12.24
C PHE A 312 20.88 -2.62 -12.68
N LEU A 313 20.90 -1.38 -13.17
CA LEU A 313 22.13 -0.73 -13.63
C LEU A 313 23.13 -0.55 -12.50
N LYS A 314 22.67 -0.09 -11.32
CA LYS A 314 23.52 0.07 -10.15
C LYS A 314 24.19 -1.24 -9.71
N SER A 315 23.47 -2.36 -9.79
CA SER A 315 23.98 -3.66 -9.34
C SER A 315 24.83 -4.40 -10.36
N ASN A 316 24.68 -4.13 -11.66
CA ASN A 316 25.29 -4.94 -12.71
C ASN A 316 26.26 -4.20 -13.63
N VAL A 317 26.15 -2.87 -13.73
CA VAL A 317 26.91 -2.07 -14.69
C VAL A 317 27.64 -0.93 -13.99
N VAL A 318 26.94 0.18 -13.79
CA VAL A 318 27.44 1.41 -13.20
C VAL A 318 26.23 2.15 -12.63
N ALA A 319 26.41 2.84 -11.51
CA ALA A 319 25.32 3.56 -10.87
C ALA A 319 24.88 4.75 -11.75
N PRO A 320 23.64 4.78 -12.27
CA PRO A 320 23.17 5.91 -13.04
C PRO A 320 22.84 7.10 -12.12
N LEU A 321 22.97 8.32 -12.63
CA LEU A 321 22.50 9.54 -11.95
C LEU A 321 20.98 9.67 -12.02
N ALA A 322 20.40 9.30 -13.16
CA ALA A 322 18.97 9.34 -13.40
C ALA A 322 18.56 8.27 -14.42
N VAL A 323 17.31 7.86 -14.38
CA VAL A 323 16.72 6.95 -15.37
C VAL A 323 15.29 7.35 -15.69
N GLY A 324 14.82 6.98 -16.86
CA GLY A 324 13.43 7.18 -17.29
C GLY A 324 12.94 6.07 -18.20
N VAL A 325 11.68 5.65 -18.04
CA VAL A 325 11.02 4.66 -18.91
C VAL A 325 9.75 5.28 -19.47
N CYS A 326 9.73 5.51 -20.78
CA CYS A 326 8.64 6.19 -21.48
C CYS A 326 7.83 5.21 -22.32
N GLU A 327 6.50 5.37 -22.30
CA GLU A 327 5.65 4.75 -23.32
C GLU A 327 5.90 5.44 -24.67
N ARG A 328 6.16 4.66 -25.71
CA ARG A 328 6.26 5.11 -27.10
C ARG A 328 5.11 4.52 -27.89
N GLN A 329 4.37 5.37 -28.59
CA GLN A 329 3.44 4.90 -29.62
C GLN A 329 4.23 4.48 -30.86
N ILE A 330 4.04 3.24 -31.28
CA ILE A 330 4.63 2.64 -32.46
C ILE A 330 3.49 2.40 -33.45
N ARG A 331 3.52 3.07 -34.60
CA ARG A 331 2.58 2.77 -35.68
C ARG A 331 2.98 1.44 -36.31
N SER A 332 2.06 0.48 -36.30
CA SER A 332 2.25 -0.78 -37.03
C SER A 332 2.14 -0.55 -38.54
N VAL A 333 2.70 -1.47 -39.32
CA VAL A 333 2.61 -1.50 -40.79
C VAL A 333 1.15 -1.54 -41.28
N HIS A 334 0.22 -2.06 -40.46
CA HIS A 334 -1.21 -2.17 -40.76
C HIS A 334 -2.05 -1.00 -40.20
N GLY A 335 -1.43 0.15 -39.88
CA GLY A 335 -2.14 1.34 -39.41
C GLY A 335 -2.61 1.33 -37.94
N SER A 336 -2.55 0.18 -37.25
CA SER A 336 -2.84 0.12 -35.80
C SER A 336 -1.72 0.77 -34.97
N THR A 337 -2.06 1.61 -34.00
CA THR A 337 -1.10 2.19 -33.04
C THR A 337 -0.90 1.24 -31.87
N LYS A 338 0.32 0.75 -31.70
CA LYS A 338 0.73 -0.13 -30.60
C LYS A 338 1.57 0.65 -29.59
N LYS A 339 1.52 0.27 -28.31
CA LYS A 339 2.33 0.90 -27.24
C LYS A 339 3.55 0.03 -26.94
N GLY A 340 4.76 0.57 -27.12
CA GLY A 340 6.02 -0.01 -26.65
C GLY A 340 6.65 0.84 -25.55
N ASN A 341 7.77 0.39 -24.99
CA ASN A 341 8.51 1.15 -23.97
C ASN A 341 9.94 1.40 -24.43
N VAL A 342 10.45 2.61 -24.15
CA VAL A 342 11.85 3.00 -24.33
C VAL A 342 12.40 3.43 -22.97
N ALA A 343 13.62 3.01 -22.65
CA ALA A 343 14.29 3.42 -21.43
C ALA A 343 15.43 4.39 -21.73
N TYR A 344 15.79 5.17 -20.72
CA TYR A 344 16.89 6.13 -20.72
C TYR A 344 17.68 5.96 -19.44
N ALA A 345 19.00 5.97 -19.55
CA ALA A 345 19.92 6.00 -18.43
C ALA A 345 20.89 7.16 -18.59
N CYS A 346 21.07 7.91 -17.50
CA CYS A 346 21.94 9.08 -17.44
C CYS A 346 23.11 8.81 -16.51
N PHE A 347 24.30 9.20 -16.92
CA PHE A 347 25.54 8.92 -16.22
C PHE A 347 26.30 10.21 -15.88
N ALA A 348 27.32 10.08 -15.04
CA ALA A 348 28.10 11.23 -14.59
C ALA A 348 29.06 11.77 -15.66
N ASN A 349 29.57 10.89 -16.53
CA ASN A 349 30.61 11.22 -17.50
C ASN A 349 30.58 10.26 -18.71
N ALA A 350 31.43 10.55 -19.70
CA ALA A 350 31.60 9.75 -20.91
C ALA A 350 32.09 8.32 -20.61
N ASP A 351 32.99 8.14 -19.64
CA ASP A 351 33.55 6.83 -19.31
C ASP A 351 32.47 5.87 -18.81
N ALA A 352 31.56 6.35 -17.96
CA ALA A 352 30.42 5.58 -17.49
C ALA A 352 29.44 5.24 -18.62
N VAL A 353 29.30 6.10 -19.63
CA VAL A 353 28.55 5.78 -20.86
C VAL A 353 29.25 4.69 -21.64
N ALA A 354 30.57 4.77 -21.85
CA ALA A 354 31.33 3.77 -22.57
C ALA A 354 31.23 2.38 -21.92
N LEU A 355 31.39 2.30 -20.59
CA LEU A 355 31.20 1.06 -19.83
C LEU A 355 29.80 0.47 -19.99
N PHE A 356 28.77 1.31 -20.05
CA PHE A 356 27.41 0.81 -20.27
C PHE A 356 27.19 0.37 -21.73
N LEU A 357 27.81 1.02 -22.71
CA LEU A 357 27.69 0.62 -24.12
C LEU A 357 28.31 -0.75 -24.41
N GLU A 358 29.24 -1.24 -23.60
CA GLU A 358 29.72 -2.64 -23.66
C GLU A 358 28.62 -3.68 -23.39
N TRP A 359 27.46 -3.26 -22.89
CA TRP A 359 26.29 -4.10 -22.71
C TRP A 359 25.38 -4.14 -23.94
N ASP A 360 25.72 -3.44 -25.03
CA ASP A 360 24.96 -3.51 -26.27
C ASP A 360 24.91 -4.94 -26.81
N GLY A 361 23.74 -5.37 -27.27
CA GLY A 361 23.52 -6.73 -27.74
C GLY A 361 23.43 -7.82 -26.65
N ARG A 362 23.59 -7.50 -25.36
CA ARG A 362 23.39 -8.49 -24.28
C ARG A 362 21.93 -8.91 -24.12
N GLU A 363 21.73 -10.13 -23.66
CA GLU A 363 20.39 -10.69 -23.43
C GLU A 363 19.95 -10.54 -21.96
N ILE A 364 18.76 -10.00 -21.75
CA ILE A 364 18.11 -9.88 -20.43
C ILE A 364 16.66 -10.34 -20.55
N GLY A 365 16.27 -11.31 -19.74
CA GLY A 365 14.89 -11.83 -19.73
C GLY A 365 14.42 -12.33 -21.10
N GLY A 366 15.31 -12.97 -21.87
CA GLY A 366 15.00 -13.49 -23.21
C GLY A 366 15.09 -12.46 -24.34
N LYS A 367 15.56 -11.24 -24.05
CA LYS A 367 15.52 -10.09 -24.97
C LYS A 367 16.88 -9.43 -25.14
N THR A 368 17.27 -9.22 -26.39
CA THR A 368 18.51 -8.53 -26.77
C THR A 368 18.36 -7.01 -26.61
N LEU A 369 19.21 -6.41 -25.78
CA LEU A 369 19.29 -4.96 -25.65
C LEU A 369 19.88 -4.31 -26.90
N ILE A 370 19.40 -3.10 -27.20
CA ILE A 370 20.01 -2.18 -28.15
C ILE A 370 20.22 -0.85 -27.43
N LEU A 371 21.47 -0.43 -27.33
CA LEU A 371 21.92 0.76 -26.62
C LEU A 371 22.37 1.81 -27.63
N GLU A 372 21.92 3.04 -27.44
CA GLU A 372 22.24 4.15 -28.33
C GLU A 372 22.68 5.35 -27.50
N ASN A 373 23.90 5.81 -27.75
CA ASN A 373 24.39 7.03 -27.15
C ASN A 373 23.65 8.22 -27.77
N ILE A 374 22.94 8.97 -26.94
CA ILE A 374 22.20 10.17 -27.35
C ILE A 374 22.71 11.42 -26.61
N SER A 375 23.94 11.34 -26.11
CA SER A 375 24.63 12.47 -25.50
C SER A 375 24.67 13.68 -26.42
N LEU A 376 24.62 14.87 -25.81
CA LEU A 376 25.05 16.07 -26.52
C LEU A 376 26.51 15.84 -26.89
N ALA A 377 26.80 15.70 -28.19
CA ALA A 377 28.16 15.69 -28.66
C ALA A 377 28.82 16.93 -28.06
N SER A 378 29.84 16.73 -27.22
CA SER A 378 30.81 17.78 -27.02
C SER A 378 31.50 17.92 -28.38
N ASP A 379 31.01 18.82 -29.22
CA ASP A 379 31.65 19.28 -30.45
C ASP A 379 32.97 20.01 -30.11
N ASN A 380 33.89 19.32 -29.44
CA ASN A 380 35.23 19.78 -29.09
C ASN A 380 36.26 18.65 -28.94
N THR A 381 36.02 17.48 -29.53
CA THR A 381 37.08 16.49 -29.79
C THR A 381 37.07 16.05 -31.24
N ALA A 382 37.03 17.03 -32.15
CA ALA A 382 37.58 16.88 -33.49
C ALA A 382 39.12 16.96 -33.40
N GLN A 383 39.75 15.93 -32.81
CA GLN A 383 41.15 15.53 -33.01
C GLN A 383 41.45 14.38 -32.04
N ALA A 384 41.49 13.15 -32.58
CA ALA A 384 42.09 11.92 -32.04
C ALA A 384 41.13 10.70 -32.08
N ALA A 385 40.71 10.29 -33.27
CA ALA A 385 40.37 8.89 -33.56
C ALA A 385 40.44 8.62 -35.08
N GLY A 386 41.44 9.20 -35.74
CA GLY A 386 41.81 8.84 -37.12
C GLY A 386 43.04 7.95 -37.06
N SER A 387 42.89 6.70 -36.63
CA SER A 387 43.79 5.55 -36.86
C SER A 387 43.48 4.45 -35.86
N LEU A 388 42.73 3.44 -36.30
CA LEU A 388 42.79 2.02 -35.89
C LEU A 388 41.44 1.37 -36.19
N LEU A 389 41.28 0.90 -37.43
CA LEU A 389 40.54 -0.32 -37.82
C LEU A 389 40.34 -0.32 -39.35
N VAL A 390 41.43 -0.53 -40.09
CA VAL A 390 41.38 -1.17 -41.41
C VAL A 390 42.41 -2.30 -41.38
N ALA A 391 42.00 -3.45 -40.85
CA ALA A 391 42.72 -4.70 -40.99
C ALA A 391 41.74 -5.87 -40.82
N ALA A 392 41.02 -6.15 -41.90
CA ALA A 392 40.36 -7.41 -42.27
C ALA A 392 39.52 -7.05 -43.51
N GLY A 393 39.86 -7.39 -44.75
CA GLY A 393 40.58 -8.54 -45.26
C GLY A 393 39.70 -9.08 -46.38
N THR A 394 40.21 -9.17 -47.60
CA THR A 394 39.72 -10.12 -48.62
C THR A 394 40.74 -10.22 -49.73
N HIS A 395 41.39 -11.38 -49.77
CA HIS A 395 41.91 -12.00 -50.99
C HIS A 395 40.85 -11.99 -52.10
N THR A 396 41.27 -11.76 -53.34
CA THR A 396 40.96 -12.64 -54.48
C THR A 396 41.82 -12.24 -55.69
N SER A 397 42.56 -13.24 -56.22
CA SER A 397 42.91 -13.50 -57.65
C SER A 397 43.45 -12.35 -58.50
N THR A 398 44.56 -12.48 -59.21
CA THR A 398 44.75 -13.41 -60.34
C THR A 398 46.23 -13.52 -60.72
N SER A 399 46.53 -14.62 -61.42
CA SER A 399 47.67 -14.89 -62.31
C SER A 399 48.34 -13.66 -62.94
#